data_AF-A0A3D4TKV2-F1
#
_entry.id   AF-A0A3D4TKV2-F1
#
_cell.length_a   1.000
_cell.length_b   1.000
_cell.length_c   1.000
_cell.angle_alpha   90.00
_cell.angle_beta   90.00
_cell.angle_gamma   90.00
#
_symmetry.space_group_name_H-M   'P 1'
#
loop_
_entity.id
_entity.type
_entity.pdbx_description
1 polymer ?
#
loop_
_entity_poly.entity_id
_entity_poly.type
_entity_poly.pdbx_seq_one_letter_code
_entity_poly.pdbx_strand_id
1 'polypeptide(L)'
;TNGTLLPRRLPGWHRAGLTALNVSMDSLQRERFKTITGHDRLPEIEQGLALAQALGLPAIKLNAVLLRGLNDDELPQWMDYLRDRPFSVRFIELMRTGDNEAYFQRHHLRADVVIEQLLAAGWHERPRAADAGPAREFDHPDHRGSIGIIAPYSRDFCKGCNRLRVTAKGDLRLCLFGEFGVPLRPLLQSDDDHDALLARITTQLGLKAAGHGLHQGQTGLTPHLASIGG
;
A
#
# COMPACT_ATOMS: atom_id res chain seq x y z
N THR A 1 0.54 7.65 -3.87
CA THR A 1 1.18 8.48 -4.91
C THR A 1 2.64 8.09 -5.02
N ASN A 2 3.29 8.22 -6.18
CA ASN A 2 4.75 8.03 -6.31
C ASN A 2 5.56 9.26 -5.83
N GLY A 3 4.89 10.30 -5.32
CA GLY A 3 5.51 11.41 -4.60
C GLY A 3 6.20 12.49 -5.45
N THR A 4 6.48 12.24 -6.73
CA THR A 4 7.30 13.13 -7.58
C THR A 4 6.72 14.55 -7.78
N LEU A 5 5.40 14.71 -7.66
CA LEU A 5 4.72 16.00 -7.80
C LEU A 5 4.43 16.69 -6.46
N LEU A 6 4.79 16.08 -5.32
CA LEU A 6 4.50 16.64 -4.00
C LEU A 6 5.06 18.04 -3.80
N PRO A 7 6.32 18.36 -4.16
CA PRO A 7 6.86 19.71 -3.96
C PRO A 7 6.03 20.80 -4.65
N ARG A 8 5.39 20.47 -5.78
CA ARG A 8 4.61 21.43 -6.59
C ARG A 8 3.13 21.48 -6.19
N ARG A 9 2.53 20.34 -5.84
CA ARG A 9 1.07 20.21 -5.73
C ARG A 9 0.55 20.15 -4.30
N LEU A 10 1.37 19.68 -3.35
CA LEU A 10 0.95 19.43 -1.98
C LEU A 10 0.33 20.65 -1.28
N PRO A 11 0.85 21.89 -1.41
CA PRO A 11 0.23 23.05 -0.77
C PRO A 11 -1.21 23.30 -1.22
N GLY A 12 -1.50 23.06 -2.51
CA GLY A 12 -2.86 23.17 -3.06
C GLY A 12 -3.78 22.10 -2.49
N TRP A 13 -3.32 20.86 -2.41
CA TRP A 13 -4.10 19.75 -1.83
C TRP A 13 -4.35 19.93 -0.33
N HIS A 14 -3.36 20.43 0.41
CA HIS A 14 -3.51 20.74 1.83
C HIS A 14 -4.58 21.82 2.05
N ARG A 15 -4.56 22.93 1.27
CA ARG A 15 -5.62 23.95 1.33
C ARG A 15 -7.01 23.41 0.98
N ALA A 16 -7.08 22.40 0.13
CA ALA A 16 -8.33 21.72 -0.21
C ALA A 16 -8.80 20.71 0.85
N GLY A 17 -8.06 20.55 1.96
CA GLY A 17 -8.44 19.69 3.09
C GLY A 17 -7.78 18.31 3.12
N LEU A 18 -6.70 18.07 2.37
CA LEU A 18 -5.96 16.80 2.45
C LEU A 18 -5.28 16.65 3.83
N THR A 19 -5.64 15.60 4.56
CA THR A 19 -5.12 15.32 5.91
C THR A 19 -4.14 14.15 5.98
N ALA A 20 -4.11 13.28 4.96
CA ALA A 20 -3.29 12.08 4.98
C ALA A 20 -2.58 11.87 3.64
N LEU A 21 -1.32 11.43 3.71
CA LEU A 21 -0.48 11.17 2.55
C LEU A 21 0.03 9.73 2.58
N ASN A 22 -0.08 9.02 1.45
CA ASN A 22 0.55 7.71 1.24
C ASN A 22 1.50 7.81 0.04
N VAL A 23 2.80 7.65 0.27
CA VAL A 23 3.86 7.76 -0.74
C VAL A 23 4.54 6.41 -0.95
N SER A 24 4.77 6.01 -2.19
CA SER A 24 5.60 4.85 -2.52
C SER A 24 7.07 5.26 -2.51
N MET A 25 7.89 4.59 -1.70
CA MET A 25 9.32 4.86 -1.51
C MET A 25 10.00 3.54 -1.16
N ASP A 26 10.44 2.80 -2.19
CA ASP A 26 10.94 1.43 -2.01
C ASP A 26 12.35 1.33 -1.39
N SER A 27 13.07 2.44 -1.28
CA SER A 27 14.41 2.46 -0.67
C SER A 27 14.74 3.85 -0.15
N LEU A 28 15.55 3.91 0.91
CA LEU A 28 16.17 5.14 1.41
C LEU A 28 17.44 5.52 0.64
N GLN A 29 17.94 4.61 -0.21
CA GLN A 29 19.17 4.81 -0.98
C GLN A 29 18.84 5.16 -2.43
N ARG A 30 19.33 6.32 -2.89
CA ARG A 30 19.04 6.87 -4.23
C ARG A 30 19.28 5.89 -5.38
N GLU A 31 20.44 5.22 -5.39
CA GLU A 31 20.79 4.28 -6.46
C GLU A 31 19.92 3.01 -6.45
N ARG A 32 19.57 2.51 -5.27
CA ARG A 32 18.65 1.36 -5.13
C ARG A 32 17.23 1.75 -5.51
N PHE A 33 16.75 2.92 -5.05
CA PHE A 33 15.47 3.47 -5.47
C PHE A 33 15.38 3.59 -7.00
N LYS A 34 16.42 4.13 -7.65
CA LYS A 34 16.50 4.23 -9.11
C LYS A 34 16.51 2.85 -9.77
N THR A 35 17.22 1.88 -9.19
CA THR A 35 17.27 0.50 -9.70
C THR A 35 15.91 -0.18 -9.63
N ILE A 36 15.16 0.02 -8.54
CA ILE A 36 13.83 -0.58 -8.33
C ILE A 36 12.77 0.09 -9.21
N THR A 37 12.74 1.43 -9.25
CA THR A 37 11.68 2.19 -9.90
C THR A 37 11.96 2.55 -11.36
N GLY A 38 13.20 2.39 -11.81
CA GLY A 38 13.69 2.89 -13.11
C GLY A 38 13.88 4.40 -13.18
N HIS A 39 13.65 5.13 -12.08
CA HIS A 39 13.65 6.59 -12.07
C HIS A 39 14.43 7.17 -10.89
N ASP A 40 15.31 8.13 -11.18
CA ASP A 40 16.07 8.85 -10.15
C ASP A 40 15.25 10.02 -9.60
N ARG A 41 14.27 9.71 -8.72
CA ARG A 41 13.28 10.68 -8.20
C ARG A 41 13.16 10.71 -6.68
N LEU A 42 14.08 10.03 -5.98
CA LEU A 42 14.11 10.04 -4.52
C LEU A 42 14.22 11.46 -3.93
N PRO A 43 15.06 12.37 -4.48
CA PRO A 43 15.17 13.73 -3.93
C PRO A 43 13.84 14.51 -3.94
N GLU A 44 13.03 14.39 -5.00
CA GLU A 44 11.72 15.04 -5.07
C GLU A 44 10.73 14.46 -4.06
N ILE A 45 10.82 13.16 -3.78
CA ILE A 45 10.02 12.50 -2.74
C ILE A 45 10.40 13.03 -1.37
N GLU A 46 11.69 13.07 -1.04
CA GLU A 46 12.20 13.58 0.25
C GLU A 46 11.81 15.04 0.46
N GLN A 47 11.95 15.88 -0.57
CA GLN A 47 11.48 17.26 -0.53
C GLN A 47 9.96 17.35 -0.27
N GLY A 48 9.18 16.47 -0.91
CA GLY A 48 7.74 16.36 -0.70
C GLY A 48 7.36 15.96 0.73
N LEU A 49 8.10 15.02 1.33
CA LEU A 49 7.91 14.57 2.71
C LEU A 49 8.27 15.65 3.72
N ALA A 50 9.39 16.34 3.51
CA ALA A 50 9.78 17.49 4.33
C ALA A 50 8.71 18.59 4.29
N LEU A 51 8.17 18.89 3.10
CA LEU A 51 7.07 19.83 2.95
C LEU A 51 5.79 19.35 3.64
N ALA A 52 5.44 18.07 3.54
CA ALA A 52 4.27 17.50 4.22
C ALA A 52 4.38 17.65 5.74
N GLN A 53 5.57 17.39 6.29
CA GLN A 53 5.84 17.56 7.71
C GLN A 53 5.79 19.03 8.13
N ALA A 54 6.38 19.94 7.33
CA ALA A 54 6.35 21.38 7.59
C ALA A 54 4.93 21.97 7.54
N LEU A 55 4.07 21.45 6.67
CA LEU A 55 2.65 21.80 6.61
C LEU A 55 1.82 21.19 7.74
N GLY A 56 2.41 20.32 8.56
CA GLY A 56 1.75 19.70 9.70
C GLY A 56 0.72 18.63 9.31
N LEU A 57 0.92 17.92 8.19
CA LEU A 57 0.03 16.81 7.84
C LEU A 57 0.04 15.75 8.96
N PRO A 58 -1.12 15.41 9.55
CA PRO A 58 -1.17 14.54 10.72
C PRO A 58 -0.80 13.08 10.42
N ALA A 59 -0.93 12.63 9.17
CA ALA A 59 -0.65 11.25 8.80
C ALA A 59 0.17 11.16 7.50
N ILE A 60 1.44 10.78 7.63
CA ILE A 60 2.34 10.52 6.51
C ILE A 60 2.73 9.03 6.54
N LYS A 61 2.39 8.33 5.46
CA LYS A 61 2.65 6.90 5.28
C LYS A 61 3.57 6.69 4.09
N LEU A 62 4.57 5.85 4.29
CA LEU A 62 5.50 5.38 3.27
C LEU A 62 5.17 3.92 2.98
N ASN A 63 5.19 3.52 1.70
CA ASN A 63 5.05 2.12 1.32
C ASN A 63 6.29 1.71 0.55
N ALA A 64 6.89 0.59 0.95
CA ALA A 64 8.03 -0.03 0.30
C ALA A 64 7.68 -1.49 -0.01
N VAL A 65 7.88 -1.92 -1.25
CA VAL A 65 7.80 -3.35 -1.58
C VAL A 65 9.08 -4.02 -1.11
N LEU A 66 8.94 -5.10 -0.34
CA LEU A 66 10.07 -5.91 0.13
C LEU A 66 10.60 -6.77 -1.00
N LEU A 67 11.86 -6.58 -1.36
CA LEU A 67 12.49 -7.17 -2.54
C LEU A 67 13.84 -7.80 -2.16
N ARG A 68 13.91 -9.13 -2.27
CA ARG A 68 15.12 -9.91 -2.02
C ARG A 68 16.28 -9.44 -2.90
N GLY A 69 17.42 -9.20 -2.28
CA GLY A 69 18.66 -8.77 -2.93
C GLY A 69 18.62 -7.33 -3.48
N LEU A 70 17.61 -6.53 -3.12
CA LEU A 70 17.50 -5.13 -3.54
C LEU A 70 17.39 -4.18 -2.35
N ASN A 71 16.47 -4.45 -1.41
CA ASN A 71 16.24 -3.59 -0.24
C ASN A 71 15.96 -4.38 1.06
N ASP A 72 16.13 -5.71 1.03
CA ASP A 72 15.85 -6.61 2.15
C ASP A 72 16.85 -6.49 3.32
N ASP A 73 17.94 -5.75 3.12
CA ASP A 73 18.93 -5.36 4.11
C ASP A 73 18.71 -3.94 4.67
N GLU A 74 17.69 -3.20 4.22
CA GLU A 74 17.48 -1.78 4.61
C GLU A 74 16.67 -1.58 5.89
N LEU A 75 16.18 -2.65 6.51
CA LEU A 75 15.31 -2.55 7.68
C LEU A 75 15.94 -1.73 8.83
N PRO A 76 17.23 -1.93 9.20
CA PRO A 76 17.86 -1.11 10.24
C PRO A 76 17.86 0.39 9.91
N GLN A 77 18.13 0.75 8.65
CA GLN A 77 18.13 2.14 8.19
C GLN A 77 16.73 2.74 8.25
N TRP A 78 15.70 1.94 7.97
CA TRP A 78 14.30 2.36 8.16
C TRP A 78 13.95 2.58 9.64
N MET A 79 14.40 1.72 10.56
CA MET A 79 14.20 1.94 11.99
C MET A 79 14.84 3.27 12.42
N ASP A 80 16.10 3.51 12.05
CA ASP A 80 16.79 4.77 12.35
C ASP A 80 16.09 5.98 11.71
N TYR A 81 15.61 5.84 10.48
CA TYR A 81 14.86 6.90 9.80
C TYR A 81 13.60 7.31 10.56
N LEU A 82 12.93 6.36 11.21
CA LEU A 82 11.68 6.54 11.96
C LEU A 82 11.89 6.97 13.42
N ARG A 83 13.12 6.99 13.92
CA ARG A 83 13.42 7.35 15.31
C ARG A 83 12.81 8.70 15.69
N ASP A 84 13.11 9.74 14.90
CA ASP A 84 12.66 11.11 15.16
C ASP A 84 11.48 11.56 14.27
N ARG A 85 11.05 10.71 13.33
CA ARG A 85 10.02 11.04 12.34
C ARG A 85 8.71 10.33 12.67
N PRO A 86 7.58 11.05 12.83
CA PRO A 86 6.28 10.45 13.11
C PRO A 86 5.63 9.87 11.83
N PHE A 87 6.42 9.17 11.03
CA PHE A 87 5.96 8.54 9.80
C PHE A 87 5.62 7.08 10.08
N SER A 88 4.73 6.52 9.26
CA SER A 88 4.44 5.09 9.28
C SER A 88 4.95 4.48 7.98
N VAL A 89 5.98 3.63 8.03
CA VAL A 89 6.43 2.87 6.85
C VAL A 89 5.68 1.55 6.80
N ARG A 90 5.34 1.10 5.60
CA ARG A 90 4.71 -0.19 5.36
C ARG A 90 5.55 -1.01 4.41
N PHE A 91 6.04 -2.15 4.88
CA PHE A 91 6.65 -3.15 4.01
C PHE A 91 5.58 -4.04 3.45
N ILE A 92 5.55 -4.13 2.13
CA ILE A 92 4.59 -4.92 1.36
C ILE A 92 5.36 -6.09 0.78
N GLU A 93 5.00 -7.31 1.17
CA GLU A 93 5.53 -8.49 0.51
C GLU A 93 5.15 -8.48 -0.97
N LEU A 94 6.15 -8.65 -1.84
CA LEU A 94 5.98 -8.62 -3.30
C LEU A 94 4.87 -9.59 -3.71
N MET A 95 3.87 -9.08 -4.43
CA MET A 95 2.76 -9.89 -4.93
C MET A 95 3.03 -10.32 -6.37
N ARG A 96 2.77 -11.59 -6.67
CA ARG A 96 2.70 -12.09 -8.03
C ARG A 96 1.51 -11.46 -8.76
N THR A 97 1.71 -11.01 -9.97
CA THR A 97 0.69 -10.49 -10.89
C THR A 97 0.77 -11.24 -12.22
N GLY A 98 -0.10 -10.90 -13.18
CA GLY A 98 -0.15 -11.58 -14.46
C GLY A 98 1.13 -11.49 -15.29
N ASP A 99 1.92 -10.42 -15.16
CA ASP A 99 3.08 -10.13 -16.01
C ASP A 99 4.45 -10.15 -15.30
N ASN A 100 4.49 -10.40 -13.98
CA ASN A 100 5.72 -10.24 -13.19
C ASN A 100 6.34 -11.56 -12.67
N GLU A 101 5.94 -12.72 -13.19
CA GLU A 101 6.30 -14.01 -12.59
C GLU A 101 7.82 -14.20 -12.42
N ALA A 102 8.62 -13.90 -13.44
CA ALA A 102 10.08 -14.02 -13.36
C ALA A 102 10.68 -13.09 -12.29
N TYR A 103 10.12 -11.88 -12.16
CA TYR A 103 10.53 -10.92 -11.14
C TYR A 103 10.14 -11.40 -9.74
N PHE A 104 8.93 -11.94 -9.58
CA PHE A 104 8.45 -12.55 -8.35
C PHE A 104 9.37 -13.70 -7.91
N GLN A 105 9.66 -14.67 -8.79
CA GLN A 105 10.54 -15.80 -8.45
C GLN A 105 11.94 -15.35 -8.01
N ARG A 106 12.46 -14.27 -8.59
CA ARG A 106 13.78 -13.74 -8.26
C ARG A 106 13.81 -12.94 -6.95
N HIS A 107 12.79 -12.13 -6.70
CA HIS A 107 12.82 -11.10 -5.67
C HIS A 107 11.82 -11.30 -4.53
N HIS A 108 10.97 -12.31 -4.57
CA HIS A 108 10.02 -12.56 -3.48
C HIS A 108 10.74 -12.92 -2.18
N LEU A 109 10.35 -12.24 -1.11
CA LEU A 109 10.77 -12.48 0.27
C LEU A 109 9.54 -12.48 1.15
N ARG A 110 9.39 -13.52 1.98
CA ARG A 110 8.27 -13.62 2.93
C ARG A 110 8.34 -12.50 3.96
N ALA A 111 7.21 -11.89 4.24
CA ALA A 111 7.07 -10.86 5.26
C ALA A 111 7.55 -11.30 6.65
N ASP A 112 7.47 -12.59 6.96
CA ASP A 112 7.89 -13.14 8.27
C ASP A 112 9.34 -12.83 8.60
N VAL A 113 10.22 -12.73 7.60
CA VAL A 113 11.64 -12.39 7.79
C VAL A 113 11.81 -10.98 8.38
N VAL A 114 10.97 -10.03 7.96
CA VAL A 114 10.99 -8.66 8.51
C VAL A 114 10.36 -8.63 9.89
N ILE A 115 9.31 -9.43 10.12
CA ILE A 115 8.63 -9.50 11.41
C ILE A 115 9.56 -10.07 12.48
N GLU A 116 10.29 -11.15 12.18
CA GLU A 116 11.27 -11.73 13.09
C GLU A 116 12.37 -10.73 13.46
N GLN A 117 12.87 -9.95 12.49
CA GLN A 117 13.85 -8.89 12.74
C GLN A 117 13.28 -7.76 13.61
N LEU A 118 12.04 -7.33 13.37
CA LEU A 118 11.36 -6.33 14.19
C LEU A 118 11.25 -6.78 15.64
N LEU A 119 10.77 -8.00 15.87
CA LEU A 119 10.63 -8.57 17.21
C LEU A 119 11.98 -8.70 17.91
N ALA A 120 13.02 -9.17 17.19
CA ALA A 120 14.38 -9.24 17.72
C ALA A 120 14.97 -7.87 18.07
N ALA A 121 14.55 -6.81 17.37
CA ALA A 121 14.93 -5.42 17.61
C ALA A 121 14.05 -4.71 18.65
N GLY A 122 13.15 -5.41 19.36
CA GLY A 122 12.33 -4.85 20.43
C GLY A 122 11.06 -4.12 19.99
N TRP A 123 10.65 -4.26 18.72
CA TRP A 123 9.36 -3.75 18.26
C TRP A 123 8.22 -4.66 18.72
N HIS A 124 7.07 -4.07 19.00
CA HIS A 124 5.89 -4.78 19.50
C HIS A 124 4.74 -4.68 18.51
N GLU A 125 4.04 -5.79 18.28
CA GLU A 125 2.84 -5.79 17.44
C GLU A 125 1.66 -5.13 18.19
N ARG A 126 1.02 -4.16 17.55
CA ARG A 126 -0.16 -3.47 18.07
C ARG A 126 -1.43 -4.30 17.86
N PRO A 127 -2.38 -4.26 18.82
CA PRO A 127 -3.70 -4.83 18.61
C PRO A 127 -4.40 -4.25 17.38
N ARG A 128 -5.08 -5.10 16.62
CA ARG A 128 -5.79 -4.70 15.42
C ARG A 128 -7.12 -4.02 15.78
N ALA A 129 -7.32 -2.78 15.32
CA ALA A 129 -8.61 -2.10 15.41
C ALA A 129 -9.65 -2.70 14.44
N ALA A 130 -10.94 -2.51 14.73
CA ALA A 130 -12.03 -3.06 13.91
C ALA A 130 -12.04 -2.52 12.47
N ASP A 131 -11.62 -1.26 12.28
CA ASP A 131 -11.53 -0.56 11.01
C ASP A 131 -10.11 -0.61 10.40
N ALA A 132 -9.18 -1.33 11.02
CA ALA A 132 -7.79 -1.39 10.59
C ALA A 132 -7.64 -1.95 9.17
N GLY A 133 -6.67 -1.39 8.46
CA GLY A 133 -6.23 -1.89 7.15
C GLY A 133 -5.56 -3.27 7.22
N PRO A 134 -5.02 -3.76 6.09
CA PRO A 134 -4.45 -5.11 6.01
C PRO A 134 -3.10 -5.27 6.71
N ALA A 135 -2.47 -4.17 7.15
CA ALA A 135 -1.16 -4.22 7.77
C ALA A 135 -1.23 -4.74 9.21
N ARG A 136 -0.27 -5.58 9.58
CA ARG A 136 0.12 -5.83 10.97
C ARG A 136 1.01 -4.68 11.40
N GLU A 137 0.60 -3.93 12.42
CA GLU A 137 1.23 -2.67 12.77
C GLU A 137 2.13 -2.87 14.00
N PHE A 138 3.33 -2.30 13.99
CA PHE A 138 4.34 -2.42 15.03
C PHE A 138 4.79 -1.05 15.51
N ASP A 139 5.02 -0.90 16.80
CA ASP A 139 5.60 0.28 17.43
C ASP A 139 6.81 -0.07 18.32
N HIS A 140 7.55 0.96 18.71
CA HIS A 140 8.70 0.84 19.58
C HIS A 140 8.79 2.11 20.45
N PRO A 141 9.02 2.01 21.78
CA PRO A 141 9.03 3.17 22.67
C PRO A 141 10.04 4.25 22.28
N ASP A 142 11.23 3.85 21.83
CA ASP A 142 12.30 4.76 21.38
C ASP A 142 12.11 5.33 19.96
N HIS A 143 10.97 5.10 19.30
CA HIS A 143 10.71 5.56 17.94
C HIS A 143 9.41 6.35 17.88
N ARG A 144 9.44 7.50 17.20
CA ARG A 144 8.23 8.30 16.94
C ARG A 144 7.36 7.71 15.83
N GLY A 145 7.98 7.00 14.89
CA GLY A 145 7.32 6.37 13.76
C GLY A 145 6.84 4.95 14.05
N SER A 146 6.15 4.36 13.09
CA SER A 146 5.66 2.97 13.16
C SER A 146 6.02 2.17 11.92
N ILE A 147 6.05 0.84 12.04
CA ILE A 147 6.30 -0.08 10.93
C ILE A 147 5.07 -0.97 10.75
N GLY A 148 4.53 -1.03 9.54
CA GLY A 148 3.43 -1.93 9.18
C GLY A 148 3.89 -3.00 8.19
N ILE A 149 3.38 -4.22 8.33
CA ILE A 149 3.70 -5.34 7.43
C ILE A 149 2.44 -5.81 6.74
N ILE A 150 2.44 -5.78 5.41
CA ILE A 150 1.36 -6.28 4.55
C ILE A 150 1.81 -7.61 3.96
N ALA A 151 1.27 -8.70 4.49
CA ALA A 151 1.61 -10.08 4.14
C ALA A 151 0.43 -10.78 3.43
N PRO A 152 0.22 -10.56 2.12
CA PRO A 152 -0.92 -11.09 1.36
C PRO A 152 -0.90 -12.61 1.22
N TYR A 153 0.24 -13.26 1.45
CA TYR A 153 0.35 -14.72 1.41
C TYR A 153 0.03 -15.39 2.76
N SER A 154 -0.21 -14.60 3.82
CA SER A 154 -0.62 -15.13 5.12
C SER A 154 -2.06 -15.68 5.08
N ARG A 155 -2.29 -16.79 5.79
CA ARG A 155 -3.57 -17.53 5.79
C ARG A 155 -4.79 -16.65 6.09
N ASP A 156 -4.65 -15.73 7.04
CA ASP A 156 -5.78 -14.92 7.54
C ASP A 156 -5.84 -13.51 6.92
N PHE A 157 -5.02 -13.21 5.91
CA PHE A 157 -4.95 -11.89 5.29
C PHE A 157 -6.33 -11.36 4.85
N CYS A 158 -7.13 -12.22 4.22
CA CYS A 158 -8.44 -11.84 3.70
C CYS A 158 -9.55 -11.78 4.76
N LYS A 159 -9.37 -12.44 5.91
CA LYS A 159 -10.41 -12.57 6.94
C LYS A 159 -10.83 -11.21 7.50
N GLY A 160 -9.90 -10.25 7.56
CA GLY A 160 -10.15 -8.87 7.97
C GLY A 160 -10.22 -7.87 6.80
N CYS A 161 -10.41 -8.31 5.56
CA CYS A 161 -10.37 -7.43 4.39
C CYS A 161 -11.67 -6.63 4.23
N ASN A 162 -11.61 -5.33 4.51
CA ASN A 162 -12.70 -4.36 4.38
C ASN A 162 -12.59 -3.47 3.14
N ARG A 163 -11.83 -3.89 2.12
CA ARG A 163 -11.48 -3.05 0.96
C ARG A 163 -12.32 -3.40 -0.27
N LEU A 164 -12.77 -2.34 -0.94
CA LEU A 164 -13.29 -2.33 -2.30
C LEU A 164 -12.50 -1.31 -3.11
N ARG A 165 -12.55 -1.42 -4.44
CA ARG A 165 -11.87 -0.49 -5.33
C ARG A 165 -12.76 -0.14 -6.51
N VAL A 166 -12.74 1.12 -6.93
CA VAL A 166 -13.30 1.57 -8.19
C VAL A 166 -12.14 1.94 -9.11
N THR A 167 -12.10 1.36 -10.31
CA THR A 167 -11.06 1.66 -11.31
C THR A 167 -11.27 3.03 -11.93
N ALA A 168 -10.27 3.56 -12.64
CA ALA A 168 -10.42 4.81 -13.40
C ALA A 168 -11.49 4.74 -14.51
N LYS A 169 -11.83 3.53 -14.98
CA LYS A 169 -12.92 3.29 -15.94
C LYS A 169 -14.30 3.28 -15.27
N GLY A 170 -14.35 3.27 -13.94
CA GLY A 170 -15.58 3.22 -13.15
C GLY A 170 -16.07 1.79 -12.88
N ASP A 171 -15.16 0.82 -12.84
CA ASP A 171 -15.51 -0.57 -12.50
C ASP A 171 -15.27 -0.86 -11.03
N LEU A 172 -16.26 -1.42 -10.34
CA LEU A 172 -16.12 -1.97 -9.00
C LEU A 172 -15.32 -3.27 -9.05
N ARG A 173 -14.31 -3.35 -8.20
CA ARG A 173 -13.47 -4.52 -7.95
C ARG A 173 -13.63 -4.91 -6.48
N LEU A 174 -14.16 -6.10 -6.26
CA LEU A 174 -14.35 -6.67 -4.91
C LEU A 174 -13.03 -7.17 -4.30
N CYS A 175 -12.04 -7.45 -5.15
CA CYS A 175 -10.72 -7.91 -4.75
C CYS A 175 -9.66 -7.32 -5.69
N LEU A 176 -8.44 -7.15 -5.18
CA LEU A 176 -7.27 -6.76 -5.96
C LEU A 176 -6.92 -7.82 -7.03
N PHE A 177 -7.23 -9.10 -6.77
CA PHE A 177 -6.97 -10.25 -7.65
C PHE A 177 -8.26 -10.88 -8.18
N GLY A 178 -9.36 -10.11 -8.24
CA GLY A 178 -10.64 -10.60 -8.75
C GLY A 178 -10.65 -10.81 -10.27
N GLU A 179 -11.51 -11.71 -10.73
CA GLU A 179 -11.61 -12.11 -12.14
C GLU A 179 -12.54 -11.23 -12.99
N PHE A 180 -13.29 -10.30 -12.39
CA PHE A 180 -14.21 -9.45 -13.14
C PHE A 180 -14.37 -8.06 -12.49
N GLY A 181 -14.73 -7.08 -13.31
CA GLY A 181 -15.06 -5.72 -12.88
C GLY A 181 -16.55 -5.49 -13.12
N VAL A 182 -17.24 -4.86 -12.16
CA VAL A 182 -18.65 -4.55 -12.29
C VAL A 182 -18.80 -3.08 -12.70
N PRO A 183 -19.36 -2.77 -13.88
CA PRO A 183 -19.44 -1.39 -14.34
C PRO A 183 -20.39 -0.59 -13.44
N LEU A 184 -19.86 0.45 -12.81
CA LEU A 184 -20.62 1.45 -12.07
C LEU A 184 -20.82 2.73 -12.87
N ARG A 185 -19.91 3.02 -13.83
CA ARG A 185 -19.92 4.27 -14.62
C ARG A 185 -21.30 4.65 -15.18
N PRO A 186 -22.10 3.73 -15.77
CA PRO A 186 -23.43 4.10 -16.28
C PRO A 186 -24.38 4.65 -15.22
N LEU A 187 -24.20 4.26 -13.95
CA LEU A 187 -25.02 4.69 -12.81
C LEU A 187 -24.45 5.90 -12.06
N LEU A 188 -23.37 6.50 -12.58
CA LEU A 188 -22.73 7.70 -12.03
C LEU A 188 -23.01 8.94 -12.91
N GLN A 189 -23.97 8.84 -13.84
CA GLN A 189 -24.27 9.92 -14.78
C GLN A 189 -25.33 10.90 -14.26
N SER A 190 -26.23 10.46 -13.37
CA SER A 190 -27.26 11.29 -12.74
C SER A 190 -27.44 10.91 -11.26
N ASP A 191 -27.86 11.87 -10.43
CA ASP A 191 -28.24 11.61 -9.04
C ASP A 191 -29.52 10.76 -8.94
N ASP A 192 -30.34 10.71 -10.00
CA ASP A 192 -31.54 9.85 -10.07
C ASP A 192 -31.20 8.34 -10.03
N ASP A 193 -29.97 7.97 -10.40
CA ASP A 193 -29.50 6.58 -10.40
C ASP A 193 -28.99 6.10 -9.03
N HIS A 194 -29.10 6.93 -7.98
CA HIS A 194 -28.56 6.64 -6.64
C HIS A 194 -28.99 5.26 -6.12
N ASP A 195 -30.29 4.96 -6.14
CA ASP A 195 -30.81 3.71 -5.59
C ASP A 195 -30.34 2.49 -6.40
N ALA A 196 -30.24 2.64 -7.72
CA ALA A 196 -29.71 1.61 -8.60
C ALA A 196 -28.21 1.36 -8.36
N LEU A 197 -27.44 2.42 -8.13
CA LEU A 197 -26.03 2.33 -7.76
C LEU A 197 -25.85 1.62 -6.42
N LEU A 198 -26.63 2.00 -5.40
CA LEU A 198 -26.60 1.38 -4.08
C LEU A 198 -26.93 -0.11 -4.18
N ALA A 199 -28.03 -0.45 -4.87
CA ALA A 199 -28.45 -1.83 -5.09
C ALA A 199 -27.37 -2.65 -5.83
N ARG A 200 -26.70 -2.04 -6.82
CA ARG A 200 -25.60 -2.71 -7.54
C ARG A 200 -24.44 -3.01 -6.60
N ILE A 201 -24.00 -2.05 -5.79
CA ILE A 201 -22.86 -2.24 -4.88
C ILE A 201 -23.20 -3.30 -3.81
N THR A 202 -24.36 -3.20 -3.17
CA THR A 202 -24.76 -4.13 -2.09
C THR A 202 -24.93 -5.56 -2.60
N THR A 203 -25.52 -5.74 -3.78
CA THR A 203 -25.64 -7.07 -4.40
C THR A 203 -24.27 -7.70 -4.65
N GLN A 204 -23.32 -6.91 -5.18
CA GLN A 204 -21.98 -7.42 -5.49
C GLN A 204 -21.18 -7.71 -4.22
N LEU A 205 -21.40 -6.97 -3.13
CA LEU A 205 -20.76 -7.25 -1.85
C LEU A 205 -21.07 -8.66 -1.33
N GLY A 206 -22.29 -9.16 -1.55
CA GLY A 206 -22.68 -10.53 -1.21
C GLY A 206 -21.90 -11.61 -1.98
N LEU A 207 -21.24 -11.24 -3.09
CA LEU A 207 -20.44 -12.13 -3.93
C LEU A 207 -18.93 -12.02 -3.64
N LYS A 208 -18.51 -11.22 -2.65
CA LYS A 208 -17.10 -11.06 -2.31
C LYS A 208 -16.56 -12.39 -1.76
N ALA A 209 -15.65 -13.01 -2.50
CA ALA A 209 -14.98 -14.23 -2.08
C ALA A 209 -14.23 -14.05 -0.75
N ALA A 210 -14.22 -15.11 0.07
CA ALA A 210 -13.56 -15.11 1.38
C ALA A 210 -12.03 -14.99 1.30
N GLY A 211 -11.43 -15.36 0.17
CA GLY A 211 -9.99 -15.32 -0.05
C GLY A 211 -9.64 -15.03 -1.52
N HIS A 212 -8.46 -14.44 -1.75
CA HIS A 212 -7.99 -14.08 -3.09
C HIS A 212 -7.16 -15.17 -3.79
N GLY A 213 -6.83 -16.28 -3.13
CA GLY A 213 -6.16 -17.42 -3.76
C GLY A 213 -4.71 -17.19 -4.26
N LEU A 214 -4.06 -16.11 -3.85
CA LEU A 214 -2.72 -15.75 -4.37
C LEU A 214 -1.65 -16.77 -3.97
N HIS A 215 -1.82 -17.43 -2.82
CA HIS A 215 -1.00 -18.56 -2.38
C HIS A 215 -1.12 -19.79 -3.30
N GLN A 216 -2.16 -19.85 -4.13
CA GLN A 216 -2.38 -20.88 -5.16
C GLN A 216 -1.97 -20.37 -6.56
N GLY A 217 -1.33 -19.20 -6.66
CA GLY A 217 -0.96 -18.57 -7.92
C GLY A 217 -2.10 -17.89 -8.67
N GLN A 218 -3.27 -17.71 -8.04
CA GLN A 218 -4.41 -17.01 -8.65
C GLN A 218 -4.17 -15.50 -8.62
N THR A 219 -3.83 -14.92 -9.77
CA THR A 219 -3.56 -13.47 -9.92
C THR A 219 -4.75 -12.69 -10.50
N GLY A 220 -5.79 -13.39 -10.95
CA GLY A 220 -6.99 -12.81 -11.56
C GLY A 220 -6.67 -11.99 -12.81
N LEU A 221 -7.48 -10.95 -13.07
CA LEU A 221 -7.29 -10.04 -14.21
C LEU A 221 -6.27 -8.92 -13.95
N THR A 222 -5.40 -9.03 -12.95
CA THR A 222 -4.48 -7.94 -12.59
C THR A 222 -3.14 -8.16 -13.27
N PRO A 223 -2.87 -7.54 -14.44
CA PRO A 223 -1.60 -7.70 -15.12
C PRO A 223 -0.47 -7.18 -14.23
N HIS A 224 -0.64 -5.94 -13.74
CA HIS A 224 0.22 -5.26 -12.76
C HIS A 224 -0.63 -4.36 -11.86
N LEU A 225 -0.16 -4.04 -10.65
CA LEU A 225 -0.94 -3.29 -9.65
C LEU A 225 -1.31 -1.86 -10.10
N ALA A 226 -0.45 -1.20 -10.88
CA ALA A 226 -0.73 0.13 -11.41
C ALA A 226 -1.96 0.19 -12.35
N SER A 227 -2.34 -0.93 -12.99
CA SER A 227 -3.52 -1.00 -13.88
C SER A 227 -4.84 -0.70 -13.15
N ILE A 228 -4.85 -0.89 -11.84
CA ILE A 228 -5.99 -0.66 -10.96
C ILE A 228 -5.69 0.44 -9.92
N GLY A 229 -4.64 1.25 -10.14
CA GLY A 229 -4.25 2.36 -9.27
C GLY A 229 -3.50 1.95 -8.01
N GLY A 230 -2.94 0.74 -7.96
CA GLY A 230 -2.00 0.28 -6.94
C GLY A 230 -0.59 0.81 -7.17
#